data_AF-A0A3A8NIG4-F1
#
_entry.id   AF-A0A3A8NIG4-F1
#
_cell.length_a   1.000
_cell.length_b   1.000
_cell.length_c   1.000
_cell.angle_alpha   90.00
_cell.angle_beta   90.00
_cell.angle_gamma   90.00
#
_symmetry.space_group_name_H-M   'P 1'
#
loop_
_entity.id
_entity.type
_entity.pdbx_description
1 polymer ?
#
loop_
_entity_poly.entity_id
_entity_poly.type
_entity_poly.pdbx_seq_one_letter_code
_entity_poly.pdbx_strand_id
1 'polypeptide(L)'
;MSAAAENPPPASLTPRLEEILQSLPDRAFAARLRAVYLAAAQAILRLSDLDLVKYETPVVDASPDLSLWEEMAPVIRDTVMDVNALLNVIRE
;
A
#
# COMPACT_ATOMS: atom_id res chain seq x y z
N MET A 1 -8.07 5.51 -22.87
CA MET A 1 -8.54 4.85 -21.64
C MET A 1 -7.75 3.55 -21.52
N SER A 2 -6.59 3.57 -20.87
CA SER A 2 -5.92 2.32 -20.50
C SER A 2 -6.51 1.87 -19.18
N ALA A 3 -7.09 0.67 -19.17
CA ALA A 3 -7.32 -0.06 -17.94
C ALA A 3 -5.99 -0.13 -17.19
N ALA A 4 -5.89 0.56 -16.06
CA ALA A 4 -4.91 0.19 -15.06
C ALA A 4 -5.24 -1.27 -14.75
N ALA A 5 -4.39 -2.18 -15.20
CA ALA A 5 -4.54 -3.58 -14.87
C ALA A 5 -4.65 -3.64 -13.34
N GLU A 6 -5.75 -4.20 -12.83
CA GLU A 6 -5.80 -4.78 -11.49
C GLU A 6 -4.69 -5.83 -11.46
N ASN A 7 -3.46 -5.38 -11.23
CA ASN A 7 -2.34 -6.27 -11.06
C ASN A 7 -2.51 -6.77 -9.65
N PRO A 8 -2.87 -8.05 -9.44
CA PRO A 8 -2.91 -8.58 -8.10
C PRO A 8 -1.55 -8.33 -7.45
N PRO A 9 -1.52 -8.05 -6.14
CA PRO A 9 -0.29 -7.80 -5.44
C PRO A 9 0.67 -8.96 -5.70
N PRO A 10 1.94 -8.69 -6.02
CA PRO A 10 2.85 -9.72 -6.47
C PRO A 10 3.03 -10.77 -5.38
N ALA A 11 2.57 -12.00 -5.66
CA ALA A 11 2.75 -13.16 -4.78
C ALA A 11 4.21 -13.61 -4.67
N SER A 12 5.07 -13.10 -5.54
CA SER A 12 6.49 -13.37 -5.60
C SER A 12 7.29 -12.16 -6.05
N LEU A 13 8.55 -12.07 -5.62
CA LEU A 13 9.47 -11.07 -6.13
C LEU A 13 9.78 -11.32 -7.60
N THR A 14 10.23 -10.28 -8.29
CA THR A 14 10.80 -10.46 -9.62
C THR A 14 12.00 -11.41 -9.55
N PRO A 15 12.24 -12.25 -10.57
CA PRO A 15 13.36 -13.20 -10.57
C PRO A 15 14.71 -12.53 -10.27
N ARG A 16 14.90 -11.30 -10.75
CA ARG A 16 16.12 -10.55 -10.51
C ARG A 16 16.34 -10.18 -9.04
N LEU A 17 15.28 -9.79 -8.32
CA LEU A 17 15.37 -9.52 -6.88
C LEU A 17 15.62 -10.81 -6.10
N GLU A 18 15.01 -11.93 -6.52
CA GLU A 18 15.24 -13.25 -5.95
C GLU A 18 16.73 -13.63 -6.01
N GLU A 19 17.35 -13.51 -7.18
CA GLU A 19 18.79 -13.76 -7.38
C GLU A 19 19.67 -12.89 -6.48
N ILE A 20 19.35 -11.60 -6.37
CA ILE A 20 20.10 -10.67 -5.53
C ILE A 20 20.01 -11.10 -4.07
N LEU A 21 18.83 -11.46 -3.57
CA LEU A 21 18.66 -11.93 -2.19
C LEU A 21 19.41 -13.24 -1.94
N GLN A 22 19.44 -14.16 -2.91
CA GLN A 22 20.20 -15.40 -2.82
C GLN A 22 21.72 -15.19 -2.77
N SER A 23 22.20 -14.07 -3.32
CA SER A 23 23.63 -13.70 -3.26
C SER A 23 24.09 -13.19 -1.89
N LEU A 24 23.16 -12.80 -1.01
CA LEU A 24 23.49 -12.25 0.31
C LEU A 24 23.95 -13.36 1.28
N PRO A 25 25.10 -13.22 1.95
CA PRO A 25 25.62 -14.25 2.86
C PRO A 25 24.74 -14.45 4.09
N ASP A 26 24.14 -13.36 4.60
CA ASP A 26 23.20 -13.42 5.72
C ASP A 26 21.80 -13.83 5.24
N ARG A 27 21.47 -15.11 5.47
CA ARG A 27 20.18 -15.70 5.09
C ARG A 27 19.00 -15.15 5.89
N ALA A 28 19.21 -14.80 7.16
CA ALA A 28 18.15 -14.24 8.00
C ALA A 28 17.81 -12.82 7.55
N PHE A 29 18.84 -12.02 7.25
CA PHE A 29 18.64 -10.70 6.65
C PHE A 29 17.97 -10.78 5.27
N ALA A 30 18.41 -11.68 4.40
CA ALA A 30 17.79 -11.88 3.09
C ALA A 30 16.30 -12.27 3.18
N ALA A 31 15.94 -13.12 4.14
CA ALA A 31 14.55 -13.51 4.38
C ALA A 31 13.69 -12.34 4.87
N ARG A 32 14.20 -11.52 5.80
CA ARG A 32 13.50 -10.31 6.25
C ARG A 32 13.33 -9.30 5.12
N LEU A 33 14.38 -9.09 4.32
CA LEU A 33 14.33 -8.17 3.18
C LEU A 33 13.30 -8.65 2.13
N ARG A 34 13.18 -9.96 1.90
CA ARG A 34 12.09 -10.54 1.09
C ARG A 34 10.72 -10.15 1.63
N ALA A 35 10.49 -10.38 2.91
CA ALA A 35 9.20 -10.10 3.55
C ALA A 35 8.84 -8.61 3.43
N VAL A 36 9.81 -7.72 3.67
CA VAL A 36 9.65 -6.27 3.50
C VAL A 36 9.29 -5.91 2.06
N TYR A 37 9.97 -6.46 1.05
CA TYR A 37 9.65 -6.15 -0.34
C TYR A 37 8.24 -6.58 -0.75
N LEU A 38 7.80 -7.78 -0.33
CA LEU A 38 6.46 -8.26 -0.62
C LEU A 38 5.40 -7.41 0.09
N ALA A 39 5.62 -7.10 1.37
CA ALA A 39 4.72 -6.24 2.14
C ALA A 39 4.65 -4.82 1.56
N ALA A 40 5.78 -4.27 1.10
CA ALA A 40 5.84 -2.96 0.48
C ALA A 40 5.09 -2.93 -0.86
N ALA A 41 5.29 -3.95 -1.72
CA ALA A 41 4.56 -4.05 -2.98
C ALA A 41 3.05 -4.14 -2.77
N GLN A 42 2.62 -4.93 -1.77
CA GLN A 42 1.22 -5.04 -1.36
C GLN A 42 0.66 -3.70 -0.85
N ALA A 43 1.43 -2.96 -0.05
CA ALA A 43 1.02 -1.65 0.46
C ALA A 43 0.90 -0.62 -0.67
N ILE A 44 1.88 -0.57 -1.58
CA ILE A 44 1.84 0.32 -2.75
C ILE A 44 0.59 0.07 -3.59
N LEU A 45 0.25 -1.20 -3.83
CA LEU A 45 -0.95 -1.55 -4.58
C LEU A 45 -2.22 -1.00 -3.91
N ARG A 46 -2.41 -1.28 -2.61
CA ARG A 46 -3.59 -0.83 -1.87
C ARG A 46 -3.67 0.68 -1.75
N LEU A 47 -2.53 1.35 -1.64
CA LEU A 47 -2.44 2.80 -1.68
C LEU A 47 -2.73 3.38 -3.08
N SER A 48 -2.49 2.63 -4.15
CA SER A 48 -2.84 3.07 -5.51
C SER A 48 -4.33 2.96 -5.80
N ASP A 49 -5.05 2.09 -5.09
CA ASP A 49 -6.52 2.01 -5.14
C ASP A 49 -7.20 3.19 -4.43
N LEU A 50 -6.42 4.00 -3.70
CA LEU A 50 -6.88 5.19 -3.02
C LEU A 50 -7.14 6.32 -4.04
N ASP A 51 -8.35 6.35 -4.60
CA ASP A 51 -8.83 7.50 -5.37
C ASP A 51 -9.36 8.58 -4.42
N LEU A 52 -8.57 9.62 -4.18
CA LEU A 52 -8.97 10.79 -3.41
C LEU A 52 -9.63 11.87 -4.27
N VAL A 53 -9.52 11.79 -5.61
CA VAL A 53 -10.03 12.82 -6.53
C VAL A 53 -11.54 12.91 -6.44
N LYS A 54 -12.23 11.78 -6.22
CA LYS A 54 -13.68 11.75 -5.97
C LYS A 54 -14.14 12.53 -4.72
N TYR A 55 -13.22 12.86 -3.81
CA TYR A 55 -13.51 13.63 -2.59
C TYR A 55 -13.13 15.11 -2.71
N GLU A 56 -12.50 15.55 -3.81
CA GLU A 56 -12.21 16.96 -4.07
C GLU A 56 -13.52 17.70 -4.39
N THR A 57 -14.17 18.25 -3.37
CA THR A 57 -15.35 19.10 -3.57
C THR A 57 -14.88 20.55 -3.77
N PRO A 58 -15.33 21.28 -4.81
CA PRO A 58 -15.06 22.71 -4.89
C PRO A 58 -15.62 23.39 -3.65
N VAL A 59 -14.80 24.22 -3.00
CA VAL A 59 -15.10 24.93 -1.74
C VAL A 59 -16.55 25.42 -1.71
N VAL A 60 -17.40 24.77 -0.92
CA VAL A 60 -18.78 25.19 -0.70
C VAL A 60 -18.81 26.01 0.59
N ASP A 61 -19.13 27.29 0.47
CA ASP A 61 -19.39 28.25 1.56
C ASP A 61 -20.69 27.90 2.32
N ALA A 62 -20.78 26.68 2.85
CA ALA A 62 -21.90 26.24 3.68
C ALA A 62 -21.38 25.44 4.89
N SER A 63 -22.09 25.57 6.02
CA SER A 63 -21.93 24.85 7.30
C SER A 63 -21.16 23.53 7.21
N PRO A 64 -20.26 23.20 8.16
CA PRO A 64 -19.43 22.01 8.07
C PRO A 64 -20.30 20.75 8.07
N ASP A 65 -20.51 20.20 6.88
CA ASP A 65 -21.19 18.93 6.67
C ASP A 65 -20.20 17.80 6.97
N LEU A 66 -20.54 16.96 7.96
CA LEU A 66 -19.72 15.82 8.35
C LEU A 66 -19.83 14.65 7.35
N SER A 67 -20.75 14.72 6.39
CA SER A 67 -20.96 13.65 5.40
C SER A 67 -19.68 13.25 4.67
N LEU A 68 -18.83 14.23 4.29
CA LEU A 68 -17.53 13.94 3.67
C LEU A 68 -16.58 13.16 4.61
N TRP A 69 -16.57 13.52 5.90
CA TRP A 69 -15.77 12.82 6.90
C TRP A 69 -16.27 11.41 7.15
N GLU A 70 -17.59 11.20 7.13
CA GLU A 70 -18.20 9.86 7.24
C GLU A 70 -17.85 8.98 6.05
N GLU A 71 -17.82 9.53 4.83
CA GLU A 71 -17.40 8.83 3.62
C GLU A 71 -15.89 8.52 3.58
N MET A 72 -15.06 9.43 4.08
CA MET A 72 -13.60 9.26 4.09
C MET A 72 -13.10 8.40 5.26
N ALA A 73 -13.80 8.35 6.39
CA ALA A 73 -13.33 7.64 7.58
C ALA A 73 -12.98 6.15 7.34
N PRO A 74 -13.78 5.34 6.61
CA PRO A 74 -13.41 3.97 6.27
C PRO A 74 -12.16 3.89 5.40
N VAL A 75 -12.04 4.80 4.43
CA VAL A 75 -10.91 4.86 3.49
C VAL A 75 -9.60 5.19 4.23
N ILE A 76 -9.65 6.18 5.15
CA ILE A 76 -8.53 6.53 6.02
C ILE A 76 -8.17 5.35 6.93
N ARG A 77 -9.16 4.70 7.56
CA ARG A 77 -8.91 3.52 8.41
C ARG A 77 -8.17 2.43 7.64
N ASP A 78 -8.67 2.08 6.46
CA ASP A 78 -8.10 1.00 5.65
C ASP A 78 -6.68 1.34 5.20
N THR A 79 -6.45 2.60 4.79
CA THR A 79 -5.12 3.14 4.48
C THR A 79 -4.16 3.01 5.67
N VAL A 80 -4.59 3.42 6.86
CA VAL A 80 -3.79 3.33 8.10
C VAL A 80 -3.48 1.88 8.46
N MET A 81 -4.46 0.99 8.30
CA MET A 81 -4.28 -0.45 8.53
C MET A 81 -3.24 -1.05 7.60
N ASP A 82 -3.27 -0.70 6.31
CA ASP A 82 -2.33 -1.21 5.31
C ASP A 82 -0.90 -0.73 5.57
N VAL A 83 -0.73 0.54 5.95
CA VAL A 83 0.57 1.09 6.36
C VAL A 83 1.07 0.41 7.63
N ASN A 84 0.21 0.20 8.63
CA ASN A 84 0.59 -0.48 9.86
C ASN A 84 1.01 -1.94 9.62
N ALA A 85 0.35 -2.65 8.70
CA ALA A 85 0.74 -3.99 8.32
C ALA A 85 2.18 -4.02 7.76
N LEU A 86 2.53 -3.07 6.89
CA LEU A 86 3.90 -2.91 6.39
C LEU A 86 4.89 -2.58 7.53
N LEU A 87 4.53 -1.63 8.40
CA LEU A 87 5.40 -1.22 9.51
C LEU A 87 5.70 -2.37 10.48
N ASN A 88 4.76 -3.27 10.70
CA ASN A 88 4.99 -4.46 11.52
C ASN A 88 6.04 -5.38 10.88
N VAL A 89 5.95 -5.64 9.57
CA VAL A 89 6.95 -6.46 8.85
C VAL A 89 8.35 -5.82 8.88
N ILE A 90 8.44 -4.49 8.86
CA ILE A 90 9.74 -3.78 8.94
C ILE A 90 10.37 -3.86 10.33
N ARG A 91 9.56 -3.98 11.39
CA ARG A 91 10.02 -3.99 12.79
C ARG A 91 10.54 -5.35 13.25
N GLU A 92 10.13 -6.43 12.60
CA GLU A 92 10.59 -7.81 12.83
C GLU A 92 12.03 -8.04 12.31
#